data_AF-A0A933KPG1-F1
#
_entry.id   AF-A0A933KPG1-F1
#
_cell.length_a   1.000
_cell.length_b   1.000
_cell.length_c   1.000
_cell.angle_alpha   90.00
_cell.angle_beta   90.00
_cell.angle_gamma   90.00
#
_symmetry.space_group_name_H-M   'P 1'
#
loop_
_entity.id
_entity.type
_entity.pdbx_description
1 polymer ?
#
loop_
_entity_poly.entity_id
_entity_poly.type
_entity_poly.pdbx_seq_one_letter_code
_entity_poly.pdbx_strand_id
1 'polypeptide(L)'
;MRRLLILTSALIVLIAVSSCRDDGRTLRDPPPGFQGVSISTTTTIEPGLDPGDDDSGFDTFDTTDTFDTGEAVTTLSIPSLDDTAAVTAPWLDGGAIDPRFSCEGLNISPALSWPAAPLGTAEVAITLEDLDVPTFVHWIIAGISPDTVALPEGEVPIGAYEATNSLGDIGYTGPCPSAGEEHFYVITVHYLGVPSGLLDGVAGAELFATIATAEVETAEVTGTFSRTD
;
A
#
# COMPACT_ATOMS: atom_id res chain seq x y z
N MET A 1 2.25 -63.20 -30.40
CA MET A 1 1.25 -62.18 -30.79
C MET A 1 -0.10 -62.54 -30.20
N ARG A 2 -0.48 -61.93 -29.06
CA ARG A 2 -1.85 -61.96 -28.53
C ARG A 2 -2.19 -60.54 -28.09
N ARG A 3 -3.15 -59.95 -28.81
CA ARG A 3 -3.73 -58.64 -28.55
C ARG A 3 -4.88 -58.79 -27.54
N LEU A 4 -5.21 -57.67 -26.90
CA LEU A 4 -6.55 -57.33 -26.36
C LEU A 4 -6.79 -57.68 -24.88
N LEU A 5 -6.86 -56.66 -24.01
CA LEU A 5 -8.11 -55.95 -23.67
C LEU A 5 -7.79 -54.68 -22.86
N ILE A 6 -8.33 -53.55 -23.32
CA ILE A 6 -8.32 -52.25 -22.64
C ILE A 6 -9.53 -52.23 -21.70
N LEU A 7 -9.31 -52.10 -20.40
CA LEU A 7 -10.35 -51.85 -19.40
C LEU A 7 -10.28 -50.37 -19.00
N THR A 8 -11.12 -49.55 -19.64
CA THR A 8 -11.37 -48.16 -19.20
C THR A 8 -12.43 -48.19 -18.10
N SER A 9 -12.00 -48.12 -16.84
CA SER A 9 -12.89 -47.89 -15.70
C SER A 9 -13.20 -46.41 -15.59
N ALA A 10 -14.44 -46.03 -15.89
CA ALA A 10 -14.99 -44.70 -15.57
C ALA A 10 -15.37 -44.66 -14.09
N LEU A 11 -14.61 -43.91 -13.29
CA LEU A 11 -14.94 -43.65 -11.88
C LEU A 11 -15.72 -42.32 -11.81
N ILE A 12 -17.03 -42.42 -11.61
CA ILE A 12 -17.90 -41.27 -11.35
C ILE A 12 -17.71 -40.85 -9.90
N VAL A 13 -17.06 -39.70 -9.69
CA VAL A 13 -16.88 -39.09 -8.36
C VAL A 13 -18.11 -38.22 -8.06
N LEU A 14 -19.02 -38.75 -7.25
CA LEU A 14 -20.09 -38.00 -6.60
C LEU A 14 -19.55 -37.46 -5.27
N ILE A 15 -19.19 -36.17 -5.23
CA ILE A 15 -18.91 -35.47 -3.98
C ILE A 15 -19.99 -34.41 -3.76
N ALA A 16 -20.67 -34.56 -2.62
CA ALA A 16 -21.77 -33.75 -2.17
C ALA A 16 -21.34 -32.29 -1.94
N VAL A 17 -22.06 -31.35 -2.55
CA VAL A 17 -21.90 -29.93 -2.29
C VAL A 17 -22.56 -29.63 -0.94
N SER A 18 -21.77 -29.61 0.13
CA SER A 18 -22.18 -29.06 1.42
C SER A 18 -22.23 -27.54 1.28
N SER A 19 -23.42 -26.98 1.03
CA SER A 19 -23.62 -25.54 0.99
C SER A 19 -23.40 -24.93 2.38
N CYS A 20 -22.31 -24.20 2.57
CA CYS A 20 -22.19 -23.25 3.67
C CYS A 20 -23.21 -22.11 3.42
N ARG A 21 -24.26 -22.07 4.24
CA ARG A 21 -25.27 -21.02 4.22
C ARG A 21 -24.94 -20.06 5.35
N ASP A 22 -23.97 -19.19 5.10
CA ASP A 22 -23.69 -18.03 5.94
C ASP A 22 -23.75 -16.82 5.01
N ASP A 23 -24.84 -16.07 5.08
CA ASP A 23 -25.20 -15.02 4.12
C ASP A 23 -24.64 -13.65 4.50
N GLY A 24 -23.72 -13.59 5.48
CA GLY A 24 -22.96 -12.40 5.84
C GLY A 24 -23.81 -11.25 6.39
N ARG A 25 -25.08 -11.49 6.73
CA ARG A 25 -26.02 -10.45 7.21
C ARG A 25 -26.22 -10.42 8.71
N THR A 26 -25.68 -11.39 9.44
CA THR A 26 -25.80 -11.43 10.91
C THR A 26 -24.55 -10.81 11.53
N LEU A 27 -24.69 -9.58 12.04
CA LEU A 27 -23.65 -8.93 12.83
C LEU A 27 -23.41 -9.75 14.11
N ARG A 28 -22.15 -10.02 14.42
CA ARG A 28 -21.76 -10.63 15.70
C ARG A 28 -22.09 -9.66 16.83
N ASP A 29 -22.61 -10.19 17.93
CA ASP A 29 -22.80 -9.39 19.15
C ASP A 29 -21.46 -8.80 19.60
N PRO A 30 -21.43 -7.53 20.06
CA PRO A 30 -20.22 -6.92 20.57
C PRO A 30 -19.77 -7.64 21.85
N PRO A 31 -18.45 -7.74 22.08
CA PRO A 31 -17.93 -8.32 23.32
C PRO A 31 -18.37 -7.49 24.54
N PRO A 32 -18.57 -8.13 25.71
CA PRO A 32 -18.95 -7.43 26.93
C PRO A 32 -17.87 -6.39 27.29
N GLY A 33 -18.27 -5.11 27.34
CA GLY A 33 -17.39 -3.98 27.64
C GLY A 33 -17.26 -2.94 26.52
N PHE A 34 -17.85 -3.18 25.33
CA PHE A 34 -17.87 -2.20 24.26
C PHE A 34 -18.86 -1.06 24.56
N GLN A 35 -18.36 0.12 24.94
CA GLN A 35 -19.19 1.34 24.98
C GLN A 35 -19.27 1.89 23.56
N GLY A 36 -20.40 1.66 22.88
CA GLY A 36 -20.63 2.18 21.54
C GLY A 36 -20.58 3.70 21.53
N VAL A 37 -19.70 4.28 20.72
CA VAL A 37 -19.69 5.72 20.45
C VAL A 37 -20.85 6.02 19.51
N SER A 38 -21.93 6.54 20.08
CA SER A 38 -23.08 7.04 19.31
C SER A 38 -22.79 8.49 18.91
N ILE A 39 -22.29 8.70 17.70
CA ILE A 39 -22.24 10.04 17.09
C ILE A 39 -23.60 10.35 16.47
N SER A 40 -24.39 11.20 17.13
CA SER A 40 -25.62 11.75 16.57
C SER A 40 -25.29 12.97 15.72
N THR A 41 -25.31 12.82 14.40
CA THR A 41 -25.27 13.95 13.47
C THR A 41 -26.61 14.69 13.54
N THR A 42 -26.64 15.85 14.19
CA THR A 42 -27.81 16.73 14.19
C THR A 42 -27.72 17.65 12.98
N THR A 43 -28.50 17.38 11.94
CA THR A 43 -28.75 18.32 10.84
C THR A 43 -29.83 19.30 11.29
N THR A 44 -29.46 20.53 11.62
CA THR A 44 -30.40 21.62 11.84
C THR A 44 -30.89 22.12 10.48
N ILE A 45 -32.15 21.79 10.15
CA ILE A 45 -32.88 22.38 9.02
C ILE A 45 -33.61 23.60 9.58
N GLU A 46 -33.21 24.79 9.18
CA GLU A 46 -33.96 26.02 9.50
C GLU A 46 -35.27 26.06 8.70
N PRO A 47 -36.42 26.36 9.33
CA PRO A 47 -37.67 26.53 8.62
C PRO A 47 -37.72 27.93 8.00
N GLY A 48 -38.04 27.99 6.70
CA GLY A 48 -38.24 29.25 5.99
C GLY A 48 -39.48 30.02 6.45
N LEU A 49 -39.39 31.35 6.31
CA LEU A 49 -40.39 32.44 6.27
C LEU A 49 -39.51 33.71 6.11
N ASP A 50 -39.69 34.69 5.22
CA ASP A 50 -40.81 35.29 4.49
C ASP A 50 -40.20 36.25 3.41
N PRO A 51 -40.87 36.56 2.28
CA PRO A 51 -40.37 37.51 1.28
C PRO A 51 -40.99 38.89 1.48
N GLY A 52 -40.17 39.88 1.84
CA GLY A 52 -40.61 41.27 1.86
C GLY A 52 -39.67 42.17 2.65
N ASP A 53 -39.08 43.11 1.91
CA ASP A 53 -38.73 44.48 2.33
C ASP A 53 -37.29 44.87 1.97
N ASP A 54 -37.27 45.98 1.26
CA ASP A 54 -36.15 46.83 0.90
C ASP A 54 -35.54 47.47 2.16
N ASP A 55 -34.21 47.61 2.22
CA ASP A 55 -33.57 48.92 2.26
C ASP A 55 -32.05 48.77 2.18
N SER A 56 -31.47 49.74 1.51
CA SER A 56 -30.05 50.05 1.38
C SER A 56 -29.35 50.28 2.73
N GLY A 57 -28.19 49.65 2.92
CA GLY A 57 -27.32 49.93 4.07
C GLY A 57 -26.15 48.97 4.20
N PHE A 58 -25.05 49.24 3.50
CA PHE A 58 -23.77 48.60 3.76
C PHE A 58 -23.19 49.21 5.04
N ASP A 59 -23.41 48.58 6.19
CA ASP A 59 -22.76 48.97 7.44
C ASP A 59 -21.28 48.52 7.40
N THR A 60 -20.41 49.51 7.41
CA THR A 60 -18.97 49.38 7.56
C THR A 60 -18.64 48.69 8.89
N PHE A 61 -17.98 47.53 8.82
CA PHE A 61 -17.40 46.91 10.01
C PHE A 61 -16.24 47.76 10.54
N ASP A 62 -16.48 48.40 11.68
CA ASP A 62 -15.48 49.10 12.49
C ASP A 62 -14.43 48.08 12.98
N THR A 63 -13.19 48.24 12.53
CA THR A 63 -12.07 47.35 12.87
C THR A 63 -11.23 48.00 13.96
N THR A 64 -11.72 48.01 15.20
CA THR A 64 -10.89 48.32 16.37
C THR A 64 -11.27 47.46 17.58
N ASP A 65 -11.12 46.15 17.46
CA ASP A 65 -11.04 45.29 18.65
C ASP A 65 -9.57 44.90 18.90
N THR A 66 -8.98 45.55 19.90
CA THR A 66 -7.61 45.32 20.33
C THR A 66 -7.64 44.31 21.47
N PHE A 67 -7.43 43.04 21.15
CA PHE A 67 -7.19 42.02 22.17
C PHE A 67 -5.73 42.07 22.62
N ASP A 68 -5.51 42.83 23.69
CA ASP A 68 -4.32 42.73 24.53
C ASP A 68 -4.49 41.55 25.50
N THR A 69 -3.85 40.44 25.17
CA THR A 69 -3.45 39.42 26.14
C THR A 69 -2.10 38.87 25.73
N GLY A 70 -1.04 39.38 26.36
CA GLY A 70 0.30 38.82 26.33
C GLY A 70 0.40 37.48 27.05
N GLU A 71 -0.28 36.45 26.54
CA GLU A 71 0.07 35.06 26.82
C GLU A 71 0.94 34.52 25.69
N ALA A 72 2.06 33.90 26.07
CA ALA A 72 2.94 33.22 25.15
C ALA A 72 2.20 32.03 24.55
N VAL A 73 1.63 32.23 23.37
CA VAL A 73 1.13 31.16 22.52
C VAL A 73 2.34 30.31 22.16
N THR A 74 2.49 29.18 22.86
CA THR A 74 3.42 28.14 22.44
C THR A 74 2.81 27.55 21.18
N THR A 75 3.24 28.04 20.03
CA THR A 75 2.96 27.43 18.74
C THR A 75 3.53 26.03 18.76
N LEU A 76 2.67 25.04 19.01
CA LEU A 76 2.95 23.67 18.65
C LEU A 76 2.96 23.63 17.13
N SER A 77 4.15 23.48 16.56
CA SER A 77 4.32 23.26 15.12
C SER A 77 3.58 21.99 14.74
N ILE A 78 2.43 22.14 14.09
CA ILE A 78 1.75 21.05 13.39
C ILE A 78 2.61 20.79 12.15
N PRO A 79 3.15 19.58 11.94
CA PRO A 79 3.88 19.29 10.70
C PRO A 79 2.96 19.59 9.51
N SER A 80 3.51 20.26 8.51
CA SER A 80 2.83 20.51 7.24
C SER A 80 2.37 19.19 6.63
N LEU A 81 1.11 19.12 6.19
CA LEU A 81 0.47 17.97 5.56
C LEU A 81 1.10 17.53 4.23
N ASP A 82 2.14 18.22 3.76
CA ASP A 82 2.86 17.89 2.54
C ASP A 82 3.84 16.70 2.72
N ASP A 83 3.97 16.16 3.95
CA ASP A 83 4.95 15.11 4.31
C ASP A 83 4.30 13.73 4.59
N THR A 84 3.00 13.57 4.29
CA THR A 84 2.24 12.34 4.59
C THR A 84 2.13 11.34 3.43
N ALA A 85 2.84 11.55 2.32
CA ALA A 85 2.76 10.70 1.13
C ALA A 85 3.92 9.69 0.99
N ALA A 86 4.46 9.20 2.11
CA ALA A 86 5.56 8.23 2.09
C ALA A 86 5.07 6.78 2.21
N VAL A 87 5.85 5.84 1.70
CA VAL A 87 5.64 4.42 1.97
C VAL A 87 5.97 4.15 3.44
N THR A 88 5.13 3.38 4.11
CA THR A 88 5.39 2.90 5.46
C THR A 88 5.89 1.46 5.39
N ALA A 89 7.02 1.21 6.04
CA ALA A 89 7.63 -0.10 6.20
C ALA A 89 7.86 -0.40 7.70
N PRO A 90 8.33 -1.59 8.09
CA PRO A 90 8.66 -1.93 9.48
C PRO A 90 9.94 -1.23 10.00
N TRP A 91 10.36 -0.15 9.35
CA TRP A 91 11.47 0.73 9.72
C TRP A 91 11.08 2.19 9.40
N LEU A 92 11.80 3.13 10.01
CA LEU A 92 11.72 4.54 9.64
C LEU A 92 12.49 4.79 8.35
N ASP A 93 12.14 5.82 7.59
CA ASP A 93 12.92 6.21 6.42
C ASP A 93 14.41 6.43 6.75
N GLY A 94 15.29 5.80 5.98
CA GLY A 94 16.74 5.72 6.21
C GLY A 94 17.16 4.88 7.43
N GLY A 95 16.22 4.19 8.07
CA GLY A 95 16.44 3.37 9.26
C GLY A 95 16.87 1.94 8.96
N ALA A 96 17.34 1.24 10.00
CA ALA A 96 17.80 -0.14 9.88
C ALA A 96 16.66 -1.12 9.56
N ILE A 97 16.86 -1.94 8.53
CA ILE A 97 15.99 -3.05 8.15
C ILE A 97 16.20 -4.20 9.14
N ASP A 98 15.11 -4.74 9.68
CA ASP A 98 15.17 -5.91 10.56
C ASP A 98 15.77 -7.12 9.80
N PRO A 99 16.77 -7.83 10.38
CA PRO A 99 17.40 -8.99 9.75
C PRO A 99 16.42 -10.04 9.23
N ARG A 100 15.20 -10.13 9.76
CA ARG A 100 14.17 -11.05 9.27
C ARG A 100 13.86 -10.87 7.78
N PHE A 101 14.02 -9.66 7.23
CA PHE A 101 13.78 -9.35 5.83
C PHE A 101 15.04 -9.53 4.97
N SER A 102 16.20 -9.83 5.57
CA SER A 102 17.47 -9.97 4.85
C SER A 102 17.90 -11.44 4.71
N CYS A 103 19.06 -11.65 4.09
CA CYS A 103 19.69 -12.97 4.00
C CYS A 103 20.16 -13.55 5.35
N GLU A 104 20.14 -12.77 6.43
CA GLU A 104 20.46 -13.23 7.79
C GLU A 104 19.23 -13.73 8.56
N GLY A 105 18.03 -13.58 7.99
CA GLY A 105 16.78 -13.98 8.60
C GLY A 105 15.91 -14.87 7.73
N LEU A 106 14.62 -14.54 7.64
CA LEU A 106 13.63 -15.36 6.93
C LEU A 106 13.57 -15.08 5.42
N ASN A 107 14.22 -13.99 4.97
CA ASN A 107 14.20 -13.56 3.57
C ASN A 107 12.75 -13.43 3.03
N ILE A 108 11.89 -12.80 3.82
CA ILE A 108 10.49 -12.53 3.49
C ILE A 108 10.30 -11.05 3.15
N SER A 109 9.37 -10.72 2.25
CA SER A 109 9.06 -9.32 1.94
C SER A 109 8.45 -8.61 3.17
N PRO A 110 8.78 -7.33 3.40
CA PRO A 110 8.24 -6.56 4.51
C PRO A 110 6.75 -6.28 4.33
N ALA A 111 6.05 -6.05 5.44
CA ALA A 111 4.72 -5.45 5.37
C ALA A 111 4.84 -3.98 4.93
N LEU A 112 4.05 -3.57 3.94
CA LEU A 112 4.07 -2.23 3.38
C LEU A 112 2.69 -1.60 3.43
N SER A 113 2.63 -0.27 3.56
CA SER A 113 1.43 0.50 3.25
C SER A 113 1.80 1.83 2.60
N TRP A 114 0.94 2.35 1.74
CA TRP A 114 1.22 3.53 0.93
C TRP A 114 -0.04 4.39 0.76
N PRO A 115 0.10 5.64 0.29
CA PRO A 115 -1.03 6.52 0.04
C PRO A 115 -2.06 5.93 -0.92
N ALA A 116 -3.28 6.49 -0.91
CA ALA A 116 -4.26 6.14 -1.93
C ALA A 116 -3.77 6.55 -3.32
N ALA A 117 -4.00 5.71 -4.32
CA ALA A 117 -3.60 5.98 -5.69
C ALA A 117 -4.28 7.25 -6.25
N PRO A 118 -3.57 8.08 -7.04
CA PRO A 118 -4.17 9.22 -7.71
C PRO A 118 -5.24 8.80 -8.72
N LEU A 119 -6.12 9.75 -9.08
CA LEU A 119 -7.16 9.48 -10.07
C LEU A 119 -6.53 9.13 -11.43
N GLY A 120 -6.95 8.00 -11.99
CA GLY A 120 -6.45 7.52 -13.29
C GLY A 120 -5.37 6.46 -13.18
N THR A 121 -4.95 6.07 -11.97
CA THR A 121 -4.13 4.87 -11.78
C THR A 121 -4.90 3.63 -12.21
N ALA A 122 -4.30 2.85 -13.12
CA ALA A 122 -4.81 1.58 -13.59
C ALA A 122 -4.21 0.40 -12.81
N GLU A 123 -2.99 0.55 -12.31
CA GLU A 123 -2.22 -0.52 -11.67
C GLU A 123 -1.22 0.08 -10.67
N VAL A 124 -0.94 -0.64 -9.59
CA VAL A 124 0.17 -0.36 -8.66
C VAL A 124 1.28 -1.39 -8.89
N ALA A 125 2.52 -0.92 -8.84
CA ALA A 125 3.72 -1.76 -8.84
C ALA A 125 4.64 -1.36 -7.68
N ILE A 126 5.50 -2.28 -7.24
CA ILE A 126 6.49 -2.06 -6.18
C ILE A 126 7.83 -2.58 -6.65
N THR A 127 8.88 -1.79 -6.46
CA THR A 127 10.27 -2.19 -6.66
C THR A 127 11.06 -2.09 -5.36
N LEU A 128 12.11 -2.90 -5.23
CA LEU A 128 13.15 -2.74 -4.23
C LEU A 128 14.51 -2.72 -4.93
N GLU A 129 15.24 -1.63 -4.81
CA GLU A 129 16.57 -1.45 -5.42
C GLU A 129 17.65 -1.25 -4.35
N ASP A 130 18.86 -1.74 -4.64
CA ASP A 130 20.07 -1.43 -3.87
C ASP A 130 20.73 -0.18 -4.48
N LEU A 131 20.82 0.90 -3.70
CA LEU A 131 21.36 2.19 -4.16
C LEU A 131 22.89 2.19 -4.26
N ASP A 132 23.56 1.25 -3.59
CA ASP A 132 25.01 1.11 -3.62
C ASP A 132 25.49 0.18 -4.74
N VAL A 133 24.59 -0.66 -5.29
CA VAL A 133 24.86 -1.53 -6.43
C VAL A 133 24.02 -1.10 -7.64
N PRO A 134 24.62 -0.42 -8.64
CA PRO A 134 23.88 0.11 -9.77
C PRO A 134 23.02 -0.95 -10.47
N THR A 135 21.75 -0.63 -10.71
CA THR A 135 20.76 -1.49 -11.40
C THR A 135 20.45 -2.82 -10.70
N PHE A 136 20.82 -2.97 -9.43
CA PHE A 136 20.51 -4.19 -8.68
C PHE A 136 19.12 -4.09 -8.07
N VAL A 137 18.23 -4.96 -8.52
CA VAL A 137 16.84 -5.01 -8.09
C VAL A 137 16.62 -6.29 -7.30
N HIS A 138 16.16 -6.13 -6.07
CA HIS A 138 15.88 -7.19 -5.12
C HIS A 138 14.46 -7.75 -5.27
N TRP A 139 13.52 -6.92 -5.72
CA TRP A 139 12.13 -7.32 -5.86
C TRP A 139 11.41 -6.44 -6.86
N ILE A 140 10.54 -7.07 -7.65
CA ILE A 140 9.58 -6.35 -8.48
C ILE A 140 8.26 -7.11 -8.48
N ILE A 141 7.20 -6.42 -8.11
CA ILE A 141 5.83 -6.91 -8.14
C ILE A 141 4.94 -5.88 -8.84
N ALA A 142 4.03 -6.33 -9.69
CA ALA A 142 3.12 -5.48 -10.44
C ALA A 142 1.76 -6.18 -10.61
N GLY A 143 0.79 -5.51 -11.24
CA GLY A 143 -0.59 -6.00 -11.32
C GLY A 143 -1.41 -5.80 -10.04
N ILE A 144 -0.93 -5.00 -9.09
CA ILE A 144 -1.66 -4.74 -7.85
C ILE A 144 -2.83 -3.79 -8.17
N SER A 145 -4.03 -4.12 -7.66
CA SER A 145 -5.20 -3.25 -7.81
C SER A 145 -4.92 -1.83 -7.29
N PRO A 146 -5.35 -0.76 -7.98
CA PRO A 146 -5.20 0.62 -7.51
C PRO A 146 -5.92 0.91 -6.19
N ASP A 147 -6.91 0.08 -5.82
CA ASP A 147 -7.62 0.18 -4.53
C ASP A 147 -6.83 -0.43 -3.36
N THR A 148 -5.74 -1.16 -3.64
CA THR A 148 -4.88 -1.75 -2.61
C THR A 148 -3.91 -0.68 -2.10
N VAL A 149 -3.92 -0.48 -0.79
CA VAL A 149 -3.06 0.52 -0.09
C VAL A 149 -2.09 -0.12 0.91
N ALA A 150 -2.08 -1.45 0.98
CA ALA A 150 -1.20 -2.18 1.87
C ALA A 150 -0.92 -3.59 1.35
N LEU A 151 0.26 -4.10 1.71
CA LEU A 151 0.69 -5.46 1.49
C LEU A 151 1.14 -6.08 2.81
N PRO A 152 0.54 -7.19 3.26
CA PRO A 152 1.06 -7.91 4.42
C PRO A 152 2.44 -8.53 4.14
N GLU A 153 3.19 -8.77 5.22
CA GLU A 153 4.50 -9.43 5.17
C GLU A 153 4.43 -10.78 4.42
N GLY A 154 5.30 -10.98 3.44
CA GLY A 154 5.44 -12.23 2.71
C GLY A 154 4.27 -12.61 1.79
N GLU A 155 3.30 -11.71 1.58
CA GLU A 155 2.12 -11.99 0.75
C GLU A 155 2.27 -11.41 -0.67
N VAL A 156 1.57 -12.03 -1.62
CA VAL A 156 1.40 -11.53 -2.99
C VAL A 156 -0.10 -11.39 -3.25
N PRO A 157 -0.63 -10.19 -3.56
CA PRO A 157 -2.07 -10.01 -3.75
C PRO A 157 -2.59 -10.83 -4.92
N ILE A 158 -3.86 -11.22 -4.85
CA ILE A 158 -4.51 -11.91 -5.97
C ILE A 158 -4.46 -11.03 -7.22
N GLY A 159 -3.92 -11.58 -8.31
CA GLY A 159 -3.79 -10.90 -9.60
C GLY A 159 -2.49 -10.12 -9.76
N ALA A 160 -1.71 -9.95 -8.70
CA ALA A 160 -0.34 -9.46 -8.80
C ALA A 160 0.60 -10.58 -9.27
N TYR A 161 1.70 -10.17 -9.88
CA TYR A 161 2.73 -11.05 -10.40
C TYR A 161 4.11 -10.52 -10.03
N GLU A 162 5.03 -11.46 -9.85
CA GLU A 162 6.41 -11.16 -9.50
C GLU A 162 7.32 -11.45 -10.69
N ALA A 163 8.22 -10.51 -10.97
CA ALA A 163 9.24 -10.68 -11.99
C ALA A 163 10.50 -11.34 -11.41
N THR A 164 11.39 -11.73 -12.31
CA THR A 164 12.73 -12.19 -11.93
C THR A 164 13.60 -11.02 -11.46
N ASN A 165 14.19 -11.12 -10.28
CA ASN A 165 15.12 -10.14 -9.71
C ASN A 165 16.55 -10.28 -10.27
N SER A 166 17.48 -9.41 -9.86
CA SER A 166 18.86 -9.40 -10.40
C SER A 166 19.67 -10.67 -10.11
N LEU A 167 19.22 -11.53 -9.19
CA LEU A 167 19.83 -12.83 -8.90
C LEU A 167 19.27 -13.98 -9.76
N GLY A 168 18.21 -13.71 -10.53
CA GLY A 168 17.55 -14.74 -11.35
C GLY A 168 16.40 -15.46 -10.64
N ASP A 169 16.07 -15.06 -9.41
CA ASP A 169 14.95 -15.61 -8.65
C ASP A 169 13.66 -14.84 -8.93
N ILE A 170 12.52 -15.51 -8.87
CA ILE A 170 11.20 -14.86 -8.97
C ILE A 170 10.84 -14.30 -7.60
N GLY A 171 10.43 -13.04 -7.55
CA GLY A 171 9.94 -12.40 -6.33
C GLY A 171 11.05 -11.83 -5.45
N TYR A 172 10.75 -11.71 -4.16
CA TYR A 172 11.58 -11.02 -3.19
C TYR A 172 12.85 -11.80 -2.85
N THR A 173 14.01 -11.18 -3.04
CA THR A 173 15.26 -11.56 -2.37
C THR A 173 15.77 -10.41 -1.53
N GLY A 174 15.95 -10.64 -0.23
CA GLY A 174 16.29 -9.61 0.74
C GLY A 174 17.71 -9.06 0.63
N PRO A 175 17.99 -7.95 1.33
CA PRO A 175 19.32 -7.38 1.48
C PRO A 175 20.38 -8.41 1.86
N CYS A 176 21.54 -8.36 1.20
CA CYS A 176 22.67 -9.22 1.52
C CYS A 176 24.02 -8.59 1.11
N PRO A 177 24.39 -7.44 1.70
CA PRO A 177 25.65 -6.78 1.39
C PRO A 177 26.84 -7.66 1.83
N SER A 178 28.05 -7.34 1.36
CA SER A 178 29.23 -8.05 1.85
C SER A 178 29.46 -7.77 3.33
N ALA A 179 30.14 -8.67 4.05
CA ALA A 179 30.49 -8.42 5.45
C ALA A 179 31.34 -7.15 5.59
N GLY A 180 30.97 -6.28 6.52
CA GLY A 180 31.61 -4.97 6.71
C GLY A 180 31.10 -3.85 5.79
N GLU A 181 30.14 -4.13 4.91
CA GLU A 181 29.45 -3.13 4.10
C GLU A 181 28.06 -2.82 4.69
N GLU A 182 27.65 -1.56 4.60
CA GLU A 182 26.28 -1.11 4.85
C GLU A 182 25.75 -0.55 3.53
N HIS A 183 24.60 -1.06 3.10
CA HIS A 183 23.94 -0.62 1.87
C HIS A 183 22.61 0.06 2.18
N PHE A 184 22.20 0.95 1.28
CA PHE A 184 20.91 1.63 1.26
C PHE A 184 20.00 0.98 0.24
N TYR A 185 18.76 0.74 0.65
CA TYR A 185 17.73 0.08 -0.15
C TYR A 185 16.53 0.99 -0.27
N VAL A 186 16.03 1.22 -1.48
CA VAL A 186 14.81 2.01 -1.71
C VAL A 186 13.67 1.07 -2.10
N ILE A 187 12.55 1.18 -1.39
CA ILE A 187 11.27 0.63 -1.83
C ILE A 187 10.52 1.76 -2.51
N THR A 188 10.15 1.57 -3.78
CA THR A 188 9.33 2.52 -4.53
C THR A 188 8.00 1.87 -4.87
N VAL A 189 6.91 2.53 -4.49
CA VAL A 189 5.55 2.23 -4.95
C VAL A 189 5.28 3.13 -6.15
N HIS A 190 4.99 2.51 -7.30
CA HIS A 190 4.68 3.18 -8.55
C HIS A 190 3.19 3.10 -8.82
N TYR A 191 2.57 4.24 -9.08
CA TYR A 191 1.21 4.31 -9.61
C TYR A 191 1.29 4.40 -11.13
N LEU A 192 0.73 3.42 -11.83
CA LEU A 192 0.79 3.33 -13.28
C LEU A 192 -0.54 3.78 -13.91
N GLY A 193 -0.48 4.67 -14.90
CA GLY A 193 -1.66 5.16 -15.62
C GLY A 193 -2.20 4.16 -16.66
N VAL A 194 -1.43 3.12 -16.96
CA VAL A 194 -1.83 2.00 -17.82
C VAL A 194 -1.36 0.69 -17.17
N PRO A 195 -2.08 -0.43 -17.38
CA PRO A 195 -1.60 -1.73 -16.91
C PRO A 195 -0.24 -2.03 -17.53
N SER A 196 0.70 -2.56 -16.75
CA SER A 196 2.04 -2.88 -17.27
C SER A 196 1.99 -4.08 -18.23
N GLY A 197 0.90 -4.86 -18.21
CA GLY A 197 0.61 -5.90 -19.20
C GLY A 197 1.49 -7.15 -19.08
N LEU A 198 2.09 -7.33 -17.91
CA LEU A 198 3.02 -8.41 -17.64
C LEU A 198 2.35 -9.70 -17.19
N LEU A 199 3.14 -10.77 -17.26
CA LEU A 199 2.81 -12.13 -16.85
C LEU A 199 3.88 -12.64 -15.88
N ASP A 200 3.56 -13.70 -15.13
CA ASP A 200 4.51 -14.33 -14.21
C ASP A 200 5.83 -14.72 -14.89
N GLY A 201 6.96 -14.43 -14.23
CA GLY A 201 8.29 -14.88 -14.65
C GLY A 201 8.93 -14.12 -15.82
N VAL A 202 8.40 -12.94 -16.17
CA VAL A 202 9.10 -12.01 -17.08
C VAL A 202 10.38 -11.49 -16.42
N ALA A 203 11.41 -11.23 -17.23
CA ALA A 203 12.66 -10.67 -16.74
C ALA A 203 12.42 -9.27 -16.14
N GLY A 204 12.89 -9.04 -14.92
CA GLY A 204 12.69 -7.77 -14.20
C GLY A 204 13.16 -6.52 -14.95
N ALA A 205 14.17 -6.64 -15.81
CA ALA A 205 14.65 -5.53 -16.64
C ALA A 205 13.60 -5.03 -17.66
N GLU A 206 12.77 -5.93 -18.21
CA GLU A 206 11.66 -5.53 -19.09
C GLU A 206 10.56 -4.84 -18.29
N LEU A 207 10.25 -5.37 -17.11
CA LEU A 207 9.26 -4.78 -16.20
C LEU A 207 9.65 -3.38 -15.75
N PHE A 208 10.90 -3.18 -15.33
CA PHE A 208 11.38 -1.87 -14.87
C PHE A 208 11.25 -0.79 -15.95
N ALA A 209 11.62 -1.13 -17.20
CA ALA A 209 11.44 -0.23 -18.33
C ALA A 209 9.96 0.07 -18.60
N THR A 210 9.08 -0.92 -18.48
CA THR A 210 7.63 -0.71 -18.63
C THR A 210 7.06 0.19 -17.54
N ILE A 211 7.38 -0.07 -16.25
CA ILE A 211 6.98 0.79 -15.11
C ILE A 211 7.39 2.23 -15.37
N ALA A 212 8.66 2.47 -15.70
CA ALA A 212 9.19 3.82 -15.91
C ALA A 212 8.47 4.60 -17.03
N THR A 213 7.85 3.91 -17.99
CA THR A 213 7.07 4.55 -19.06
C THR A 213 5.58 4.73 -18.74
N ALA A 214 5.04 3.94 -17.81
CA ALA A 214 3.63 3.94 -17.43
C ALA A 214 3.35 4.74 -16.14
N GLU A 215 4.39 5.09 -15.40
CA GLU A 215 4.34 5.80 -14.13
C GLU A 215 3.69 7.19 -14.24
N VAL A 216 2.77 7.47 -13.31
CA VAL A 216 2.16 8.79 -13.14
C VAL A 216 2.62 9.48 -11.86
N GLU A 217 2.93 8.70 -10.81
CA GLU A 217 3.37 9.16 -9.50
C GLU A 217 4.08 8.03 -8.75
N THR A 218 4.92 8.38 -7.78
CA THR A 218 5.58 7.43 -6.89
C THR A 218 5.51 7.85 -5.43
N ALA A 219 5.69 6.88 -4.55
CA ALA A 219 5.96 7.08 -3.13
C ALA A 219 7.10 6.14 -2.72
N GLU A 220 7.96 6.57 -1.80
CA GLU A 220 9.19 5.83 -1.46
C GLU A 220 9.41 5.71 0.04
N VAL A 221 10.25 4.74 0.41
CA VAL A 221 10.91 4.65 1.72
C VAL A 221 12.27 3.99 1.55
N THR A 222 13.27 4.52 2.22
CA THR A 222 14.64 3.98 2.25
C THR A 222 14.86 3.19 3.54
N GLY A 223 15.66 2.14 3.49
CA GLY A 223 16.18 1.44 4.66
C GLY A 223 17.65 1.10 4.49
N THR A 224 18.34 0.83 5.59
CA THR A 224 19.74 0.40 5.58
C THR A 224 19.87 -1.03 6.10
N PHE A 225 20.82 -1.78 5.56
CA PHE A 225 21.17 -3.08 6.13
C PHE A 225 22.68 -3.28 6.08
N SER A 226 23.22 -3.78 7.19
CA SER A 226 24.59 -4.29 7.31
C SER A 226 24.53 -5.63 8.02
N ARG A 227 25.42 -6.54 7.62
CA ARG A 227 25.48 -7.89 8.16
C ARG A 227 26.15 -7.91 9.53
N THR A 228 25.74 -8.85 10.36
CA THR A 228 26.42 -9.11 11.64
C THR A 228 27.61 -10.05 11.36
N ASP A 229 28.82 -9.63 11.76
CA ASP A 229 30.07 -10.39 11.57
C ASP A 229 30.05 -11.83 12.12
#